data_AF-A0A843JPB0-F1
#
_entry.id   AF-A0A843JPB0-F1
#
_cell.length_a   1.000
_cell.length_b   1.000
_cell.length_c   1.000
_cell.angle_alpha   90.00
_cell.angle_beta   90.00
_cell.angle_gamma   90.00
#
_symmetry.space_group_name_H-M   'P 1'
#
loop_
_entity.id
_entity.type
_entity.pdbx_description
1 polymer ?
#
loop_
_entity_poly.entity_id
_entity_poly.type
_entity_poly.pdbx_seq_one_letter_code
_entity_poly.pdbx_strand_id
1 'polypeptide(L)'
;MSSIVYLKNKTNGKVYAYLNESIWDSENKKCRCKRKCLGHVDPVTGKIVPNGKGSVRESAIVSSVGATAFLEKVSNDIGLSEVIRESVPDHWELFMSCLFYVVTENGPLSNLVYWYRDNDIPYTKPMENSDIIDLLEDIDMNTQFRFFRGWRDNFQENNFCTMYFSFRTSYDRNDETIRFNDLPVVHVDQKTNICMTFDMGSMTPVSYSVIKATPRNLTEIR
;
A
#
# COMPACT_ATOMS: atom_id res chain seq x y z
N MET A 1 -22.35 -24.21 -9.33
CA MET A 1 -21.18 -24.15 -10.24
C MET A 1 -21.66 -23.63 -11.58
N SER A 2 -20.99 -22.62 -12.12
CA SER A 2 -21.31 -22.04 -13.43
C SER A 2 -20.39 -22.60 -14.52
N SER A 3 -20.94 -22.96 -15.67
CA SER A 3 -20.16 -23.43 -16.83
C SER A 3 -20.53 -22.66 -18.09
N ILE A 4 -19.57 -22.49 -19.01
CA ILE A 4 -19.82 -21.83 -20.30
C ILE A 4 -20.26 -22.89 -21.32
N VAL A 5 -21.37 -22.63 -22.00
CA VAL A 5 -21.95 -23.53 -23.00
C VAL A 5 -22.09 -22.80 -24.33
N TYR A 6 -21.63 -23.44 -25.41
CA TYR A 6 -21.70 -22.92 -26.77
C TYR A 6 -22.90 -23.52 -27.50
N LEU A 7 -23.75 -22.66 -28.05
CA LEU A 7 -24.97 -23.07 -28.76
C LEU A 7 -25.01 -22.42 -30.13
N LYS A 8 -25.13 -23.26 -31.17
CA LYS A 8 -25.31 -22.81 -32.55
C LYS A 8 -26.78 -22.45 -32.79
N ASN A 9 -27.03 -21.19 -33.17
CA ASN A 9 -28.36 -20.75 -33.55
C ASN A 9 -28.74 -21.38 -34.91
N LYS A 10 -29.84 -22.13 -34.96
CA LYS A 10 -30.30 -22.85 -36.16
C LYS A 10 -30.72 -21.90 -37.29
N THR A 11 -31.19 -20.70 -36.97
CA THR A 11 -31.69 -19.73 -37.95
C THR A 11 -30.56 -18.93 -38.60
N ASN A 12 -29.59 -18.49 -37.78
CA ASN A 12 -28.54 -17.56 -38.24
C ASN A 12 -27.17 -18.21 -38.40
N GLY A 13 -27.02 -19.51 -38.09
CA GLY A 13 -25.76 -20.26 -38.17
C GLY A 13 -24.67 -19.85 -37.17
N LYS A 14 -24.80 -18.71 -36.49
CA LYS A 14 -23.83 -18.17 -35.53
C LYS A 14 -23.81 -18.99 -34.23
N VAL A 15 -22.62 -19.12 -33.64
CA VAL A 15 -22.41 -19.76 -32.33
C VAL A 15 -22.47 -18.70 -31.25
N TYR A 16 -23.22 -18.95 -30.19
CA TYR A 16 -23.38 -18.07 -29.04
C TYR A 16 -22.85 -18.74 -27.78
N ALA A 17 -22.17 -17.97 -26.94
CA ALA A 17 -21.69 -18.42 -25.64
C ALA A 17 -22.67 -18.00 -24.54
N TYR A 18 -23.04 -18.96 -23.69
CA TYR A 18 -23.93 -18.75 -22.57
C TYR A 18 -23.25 -19.16 -21.27
N LEU A 19 -23.36 -18.32 -20.23
CA LEU A 19 -23.06 -18.70 -18.87
C LEU A 19 -24.25 -19.48 -18.31
N ASN A 20 -24.02 -20.73 -17.93
CA ASN A 20 -25.03 -21.63 -17.40
C ASN A 20 -24.88 -21.75 -15.88
N GLU A 21 -25.87 -21.28 -15.14
CA GLU A 21 -25.92 -21.33 -13.68
C GLU A 21 -26.98 -22.32 -13.23
N SER A 22 -26.59 -23.32 -12.43
CA SER A 22 -27.53 -24.24 -11.81
C SER A 22 -28.10 -23.64 -10.52
N ILE A 23 -29.42 -23.48 -10.49
CA ILE A 23 -30.18 -22.94 -9.36
C ILE A 23 -31.12 -24.05 -8.87
N TRP A 24 -31.16 -24.25 -7.55
CA TRP A 24 -32.14 -25.15 -6.94
C TRP A 24 -33.50 -24.45 -6.86
N ASP A 25 -34.50 -25.01 -7.52
CA ASP A 25 -35.88 -24.55 -7.43
C ASP A 25 -36.58 -25.31 -6.31
N SER A 26 -36.81 -24.64 -5.18
CA SER A 26 -37.40 -25.22 -3.97
C SER A 26 -38.88 -25.55 -4.11
N GLU A 27 -39.61 -24.84 -4.97
CA GLU A 27 -41.03 -25.04 -5.21
C GLU A 27 -41.26 -26.32 -6.01
N ASN A 28 -40.46 -26.53 -7.06
CA ASN A 28 -40.55 -27.72 -7.92
C ASN A 28 -39.63 -28.87 -7.48
N LYS A 29 -38.84 -28.68 -6.41
CA LYS A 29 -37.83 -29.61 -5.86
C LYS A 29 -36.91 -30.20 -6.94
N LYS A 30 -36.46 -29.38 -7.88
CA LYS A 30 -35.61 -29.78 -9.01
C LYS A 30 -34.52 -28.74 -9.28
N CYS A 31 -33.37 -29.20 -9.76
CA CYS A 31 -32.34 -28.30 -10.28
C CYS A 31 -32.80 -27.70 -11.61
N ARG A 32 -32.82 -26.37 -11.72
CA ARG A 32 -33.03 -25.65 -12.98
C ARG A 32 -31.73 -24.99 -13.44
N CYS A 33 -31.56 -24.87 -14.74
CA CYS A 33 -30.42 -24.20 -15.36
C CYS A 33 -30.88 -22.85 -15.90
N LYS A 34 -30.34 -21.75 -15.36
CA LYS A 34 -30.55 -20.40 -15.88
C LYS A 34 -29.37 -20.03 -16.77
N ARG A 35 -29.64 -19.61 -18.00
CA ARG A 35 -28.60 -19.25 -18.99
C ARG A 35 -28.58 -17.74 -19.23
N LYS A 36 -27.40 -17.12 -19.10
CA LYS A 36 -27.15 -15.72 -19.44
C LYS A 36 -26.31 -15.66 -20.72
N CYS A 37 -26.79 -14.98 -21.76
CA CYS A 37 -26.05 -14.81 -23.02
C CYS A 37 -24.85 -13.89 -22.79
N LEU A 38 -23.64 -14.36 -23.07
CA LEU A 38 -22.41 -13.58 -22.98
C LEU A 38 -22.12 -12.85 -24.30
N GLY A 39 -22.38 -13.50 -25.43
CA GLY A 39 -22.05 -12.97 -26.75
C GLY A 39 -22.12 -14.00 -27.87
N HIS A 40 -21.79 -13.59 -29.09
CA HIS A 40 -21.55 -14.50 -30.22
C HIS A 40 -20.04 -14.79 -30.32
N VAL A 41 -19.69 -16.00 -30.75
CA VAL A 41 -18.29 -16.38 -30.96
C VAL A 41 -17.89 -15.97 -32.37
N ASP A 42 -16.79 -15.22 -32.48
CA ASP A 42 -16.20 -14.89 -33.77
C ASP A 42 -15.52 -16.15 -34.37
N PRO A 43 -15.91 -16.60 -35.58
CA PRO A 43 -15.38 -17.82 -36.19
C PRO A 43 -13.90 -17.77 -36.52
N VAL A 44 -13.28 -16.58 -36.63
CA VAL A 44 -11.86 -16.45 -36.95
C VAL A 44 -10.98 -16.43 -35.70
N THR A 45 -11.40 -15.71 -34.66
CA THR A 45 -10.60 -15.49 -33.45
C THR A 45 -10.96 -16.43 -32.29
N GLY A 46 -12.12 -17.11 -32.36
CA GLY A 46 -12.64 -17.94 -31.26
C GLY A 46 -13.03 -17.16 -30.01
N LYS A 47 -12.96 -15.83 -30.03
CA LYS A 47 -13.30 -14.95 -28.89
C LYS A 47 -14.81 -14.69 -28.82
N ILE A 48 -15.31 -14.49 -27.61
CA ILE A 48 -16.72 -14.17 -27.34
C ILE A 48 -16.92 -12.66 -27.49
N VAL A 49 -17.71 -12.25 -28.49
CA VAL A 49 -18.07 -10.85 -28.77
C VAL A 49 -19.46 -10.53 -28.20
N PRO A 50 -19.58 -9.58 -27.25
CA PRO A 50 -20.86 -9.19 -26.66
C PRO A 50 -21.85 -8.66 -27.72
N ASN A 51 -23.13 -9.06 -27.66
CA ASN A 51 -24.16 -8.62 -28.61
C ASN A 51 -24.99 -7.42 -28.14
N GLY A 52 -24.78 -6.94 -26.92
CA GLY A 52 -25.49 -5.78 -26.40
C GLY A 52 -24.89 -4.49 -26.94
N LYS A 53 -25.73 -3.49 -27.25
CA LYS A 53 -25.34 -2.07 -27.27
C LYS A 53 -25.06 -1.57 -25.84
N GLY A 54 -24.26 -2.32 -25.09
CA GLY A 54 -23.51 -1.71 -24.01
C GLY A 54 -22.28 -1.17 -24.70
N SER A 55 -22.24 0.12 -24.98
CA SER A 55 -20.93 0.76 -24.93
C SER A 55 -20.30 0.20 -23.66
N VAL A 56 -19.12 -0.41 -23.76
CA VAL A 56 -18.18 -0.24 -22.66
C VAL A 56 -18.14 1.28 -22.55
N ARG A 57 -18.95 1.85 -21.63
CA ARG A 57 -18.77 3.25 -21.30
C ARG A 57 -17.34 3.21 -20.81
N GLU A 58 -16.43 3.82 -21.56
CA GLU A 58 -15.18 4.26 -20.98
C GLU A 58 -15.64 5.10 -19.79
N SER A 59 -15.73 4.45 -18.63
CA SER A 59 -16.07 5.12 -17.39
C SER A 59 -14.95 6.12 -17.24
N ALA A 60 -15.29 7.41 -17.24
CA ALA A 60 -14.31 8.44 -16.98
C ALA A 60 -13.58 8.06 -15.69
N ILE A 61 -12.28 7.86 -15.79
CA ILE A 61 -11.43 7.65 -14.62
C ILE A 61 -11.34 9.01 -13.96
N VAL A 62 -11.88 9.12 -12.75
CA VAL A 62 -11.80 10.33 -11.95
C VAL A 62 -10.72 10.07 -10.91
N SER A 63 -9.64 10.83 -10.97
CA SER A 63 -8.57 10.82 -9.97
C SER A 63 -8.58 12.11 -9.16
N SER A 64 -8.29 11.97 -7.87
CA SER A 64 -8.02 13.06 -6.94
C SER A 64 -6.55 13.46 -7.04
N VAL A 65 -6.29 14.73 -7.31
CA VAL A 65 -4.92 15.26 -7.52
C VAL A 65 -4.55 16.30 -6.47
N GLY A 66 -5.52 16.88 -5.76
CA GLY A 66 -5.30 18.06 -4.92
C GLY A 66 -4.33 17.82 -3.76
N ALA A 67 -4.53 16.75 -2.99
CA ALA A 67 -3.70 16.43 -1.85
C ALA A 67 -2.27 16.03 -2.28
N THR A 68 -2.16 15.21 -3.32
CA THR A 68 -0.88 14.68 -3.78
C THR A 68 -0.02 15.74 -4.48
N ALA A 69 -0.62 16.60 -5.32
CA ALA A 69 0.10 17.74 -5.89
C ALA A 69 0.57 18.74 -4.84
N PHE A 70 -0.23 18.97 -3.78
CA PHE A 70 0.19 19.80 -2.65
C PHE A 70 1.38 19.18 -1.92
N LEU A 71 1.31 17.89 -1.57
CA LEU A 71 2.39 17.19 -0.88
C LEU A 71 3.66 17.09 -1.74
N GLU A 72 3.52 16.92 -3.05
CA GLU A 72 4.64 16.97 -3.99
C GLU A 72 5.33 18.34 -3.97
N LYS A 73 4.54 19.42 -4.02
CA LYS A 73 5.10 20.78 -3.94
C LYS A 73 5.84 21.00 -2.62
N VAL A 74 5.23 20.65 -1.49
CA VAL A 74 5.86 20.75 -0.16
C VAL A 74 7.14 19.91 -0.08
N SER A 75 7.10 18.67 -0.56
CA SER A 75 8.25 17.76 -0.53
C SER A 75 9.43 18.27 -1.34
N ASN A 76 9.16 18.92 -2.47
CA ASN A 76 10.19 19.59 -3.27
C ASN A 76 10.71 20.86 -2.58
N ASP A 77 9.83 21.69 -2.01
CA ASP A 77 10.21 22.95 -1.37
C ASP A 77 11.09 22.75 -0.13
N ILE A 78 10.90 21.64 0.61
CA ILE A 78 11.76 21.27 1.76
C ILE A 78 12.99 20.43 1.36
N GLY A 79 13.18 20.14 0.06
CA GLY A 79 14.31 19.33 -0.45
C GLY A 79 14.21 17.83 -0.15
N LEU A 80 13.06 17.35 0.34
CA LEU A 80 12.87 15.94 0.71
C LEU A 80 12.89 15.02 -0.51
N SER A 81 12.28 15.46 -1.62
CA SER A 81 12.18 14.66 -2.85
C SER A 81 13.55 14.31 -3.45
N GLU A 82 14.53 15.20 -3.36
CA GLU A 82 15.90 14.95 -3.83
C GLU A 82 16.62 13.94 -2.91
N VAL A 83 16.52 14.14 -1.60
CA VAL A 83 17.11 13.23 -0.60
C VAL A 83 16.55 11.82 -0.72
N ILE A 84 15.24 11.66 -0.94
CA ILE A 84 14.63 10.33 -1.14
C ILE A 84 15.13 9.70 -2.45
N ARG A 85 15.24 10.48 -3.53
CA ARG A 85 15.74 9.99 -4.82
C ARG A 85 17.20 9.52 -4.73
N GLU A 86 18.03 10.18 -3.94
CA GLU A 86 19.42 9.77 -3.73
C GLU A 86 19.56 8.57 -2.77
N SER A 87 18.71 8.50 -1.74
CA SER A 87 18.81 7.47 -0.71
C SER A 87 18.18 6.13 -1.13
N VAL A 88 17.09 6.17 -1.91
CA VAL A 88 16.30 5.01 -2.38
C VAL A 88 16.08 5.08 -3.91
N PRO A 89 17.14 5.09 -4.73
CA PRO A 89 17.03 5.40 -6.16
C PRO A 89 16.16 4.43 -6.96
N ASP A 90 16.14 3.15 -6.59
CA ASP A 90 15.42 2.11 -7.34
C ASP A 90 13.90 2.15 -7.11
N HIS A 91 13.47 2.67 -5.95
CA HIS A 91 12.07 2.63 -5.51
C HIS A 91 11.54 3.97 -4.98
N TRP A 92 12.18 5.09 -5.32
CA TRP A 92 11.83 6.42 -4.77
C TRP A 92 10.37 6.81 -5.04
N GLU A 93 9.81 6.47 -6.21
CA GLU A 93 8.42 6.76 -6.58
C GLU A 93 7.42 6.04 -5.65
N LEU A 94 7.70 4.77 -5.33
CA LEU A 94 6.88 3.97 -4.43
C LEU A 94 7.02 4.49 -2.99
N PHE A 95 8.24 4.83 -2.57
CA PHE A 95 8.50 5.41 -1.26
C PHE A 95 7.75 6.74 -1.05
N MET A 96 7.82 7.63 -2.04
CA MET A 96 7.06 8.90 -2.04
C MET A 96 5.55 8.66 -1.98
N SER A 97 5.06 7.67 -2.71
CA SER A 97 3.65 7.30 -2.70
C SER A 97 3.18 6.78 -1.34
N CYS A 98 3.99 5.94 -0.69
CA CYS A 98 3.76 5.49 0.69
C CYS A 98 3.71 6.68 1.65
N LEU A 99 4.63 7.63 1.52
CA LEU A 99 4.68 8.82 2.35
C LEU A 99 3.40 9.65 2.21
N PHE A 100 2.95 9.90 0.97
CA PHE A 100 1.73 10.68 0.73
C PHE A 100 0.51 10.01 1.37
N TYR A 101 0.37 8.70 1.17
CA TYR A 101 -0.71 7.93 1.78
C TYR A 101 -0.69 7.97 3.31
N VAL A 102 0.47 7.81 3.95
CA VAL A 102 0.58 7.87 5.41
C VAL A 102 0.19 9.26 5.93
N VAL A 103 0.59 10.33 5.24
CA VAL A 103 0.25 11.70 5.63
C VAL A 103 -1.22 12.01 5.44
N THR A 104 -1.86 11.50 4.38
CA THR A 104 -3.27 11.80 4.09
C THR A 104 -4.24 10.91 4.86
N GLU A 105 -4.00 9.59 4.88
CA GLU A 105 -4.96 8.60 5.42
C GLU A 105 -4.57 8.08 6.81
N ASN A 106 -3.28 8.16 7.17
CA ASN A 106 -2.74 7.64 8.43
C ASN A 106 -3.19 6.19 8.75
N GLY A 107 -3.24 5.36 7.72
CA GLY A 107 -3.69 3.96 7.80
C GLY A 107 -2.59 2.94 7.51
N PRO A 108 -2.90 1.63 7.55
CA PRO A 108 -1.96 0.58 7.18
C PRO A 108 -1.49 0.71 5.74
N LEU A 109 -0.19 0.55 5.48
CA LEU A 109 0.39 0.64 4.13
C LEU A 109 -0.22 -0.37 3.14
N SER A 110 -0.73 -1.50 3.63
CA SER A 110 -1.44 -2.50 2.80
C SER A 110 -2.68 -1.95 2.08
N ASN A 111 -3.19 -0.79 2.51
CA ASN A 111 -4.33 -0.16 1.86
C ASN A 111 -3.92 0.82 0.74
N LEU A 112 -2.63 1.09 0.57
CA LEU A 112 -2.11 1.95 -0.49
C LEU A 112 -2.55 1.46 -1.88
N VAL A 113 -2.60 0.13 -2.09
CA VAL A 113 -3.05 -0.49 -3.35
C VAL A 113 -4.49 -0.12 -3.72
N TYR A 114 -5.33 0.19 -2.73
CA TYR A 114 -6.69 0.68 -2.95
C TYR A 114 -6.71 2.19 -3.16
N TRP A 115 -5.98 2.93 -2.32
CA TRP A 115 -5.92 4.39 -2.37
C TRP A 115 -5.34 4.94 -3.68
N TYR A 116 -4.35 4.24 -4.25
CA TYR A 116 -3.76 4.54 -5.56
C TYR A 116 -4.80 4.63 -6.68
N ARG A 117 -5.89 3.87 -6.62
CA ARG A 117 -6.87 3.82 -7.72
C ARG A 117 -7.65 5.12 -7.88
N ASP A 118 -7.79 5.86 -6.79
CA ASP A 118 -8.59 7.08 -6.72
C ASP A 118 -7.72 8.34 -6.64
N ASN A 119 -6.40 8.22 -6.50
CA ASN A 119 -5.48 9.34 -6.31
C ASN A 119 -4.32 9.31 -7.29
N ASP A 120 -3.93 10.48 -7.77
CA ASP A 120 -2.75 10.64 -8.63
C ASP A 120 -1.48 10.64 -7.77
N ILE A 121 -0.60 9.66 -7.96
CA ILE A 121 0.59 9.45 -7.13
C ILE A 121 1.84 9.30 -8.01
N PRO A 122 3.05 9.54 -7.47
CA PRO A 122 4.28 9.40 -8.25
C PRO A 122 4.53 8.01 -8.84
N TYR A 123 4.05 6.94 -8.19
CA TYR A 123 4.23 5.56 -8.67
C TYR A 123 3.21 5.22 -9.77
N THR A 124 3.66 5.05 -11.00
CA THR A 124 2.77 4.88 -12.18
C THR A 124 2.52 3.43 -12.57
N LYS A 125 3.21 2.46 -11.96
CA LYS A 125 3.05 1.03 -12.29
C LYS A 125 1.85 0.43 -11.55
N PRO A 126 1.22 -0.63 -12.08
CA PRO A 126 0.26 -1.41 -11.30
C PRO A 126 0.91 -1.85 -9.99
N MET A 127 0.27 -1.52 -8.86
CA MET A 127 0.80 -1.77 -7.54
C MET A 127 0.17 -3.01 -6.93
N GLU A 128 1.00 -3.87 -6.35
CA GLU A 128 0.60 -5.00 -5.52
C GLU A 128 1.17 -4.85 -4.10
N ASN A 129 0.59 -5.57 -3.13
CA ASN A 129 1.09 -5.52 -1.75
C ASN A 129 2.51 -6.10 -1.63
N SER A 130 2.93 -6.98 -2.54
CA SER A 130 4.31 -7.47 -2.61
C SER A 130 5.30 -6.35 -2.88
N ASP A 131 4.97 -5.38 -3.74
CA ASP A 131 5.86 -4.25 -4.03
C ASP A 131 6.18 -3.44 -2.77
N ILE A 132 5.19 -3.27 -1.89
CA ILE A 132 5.35 -2.57 -0.61
C ILE A 132 6.22 -3.38 0.34
N ILE A 133 6.07 -4.70 0.37
CA ILE A 133 6.89 -5.59 1.20
C ILE A 133 8.33 -5.55 0.72
N ASP A 134 8.56 -5.71 -0.58
CA ASP A 134 9.89 -5.65 -1.20
C ASP A 134 10.58 -4.32 -0.87
N LEU A 135 9.87 -3.20 -1.00
CA LEU A 135 10.37 -1.88 -0.59
C LEU A 135 10.79 -1.85 0.88
N LEU A 136 9.98 -2.41 1.79
CA LEU A 136 10.26 -2.40 3.23
C LEU A 136 11.44 -3.33 3.58
N GLU A 137 11.62 -4.43 2.86
CA GLU A 137 12.75 -5.34 3.01
C GLU A 137 14.06 -4.70 2.50
N ASP A 138 13.99 -3.88 1.46
CA ASP A 138 15.13 -3.15 0.90
C ASP A 138 15.58 -1.95 1.78
N ILE A 139 14.71 -1.43 2.65
CA ILE A 139 15.07 -0.34 3.58
C ILE A 139 15.90 -0.88 4.74
N ASP A 140 17.20 -0.99 4.48
CA ASP A 140 18.20 -1.39 5.47
C ASP A 140 18.79 -0.20 6.25
N MET A 141 19.69 -0.51 7.19
CA MET A 141 20.38 0.52 7.99
C MET A 141 21.25 1.45 7.13
N ASN A 142 21.83 0.95 6.03
CA ASN A 142 22.62 1.79 5.13
C ASN A 142 21.74 2.80 4.40
N THR A 143 20.57 2.38 3.96
CA THR A 143 19.56 3.22 3.31
C THR A 143 19.08 4.32 4.26
N GLN A 144 18.76 3.96 5.50
CA GLN A 144 18.42 4.93 6.56
C GLN A 144 19.58 5.91 6.81
N PHE A 145 20.82 5.43 6.86
CA PHE A 145 22.00 6.29 7.04
C PHE A 145 22.20 7.25 5.87
N ARG A 146 22.07 6.79 4.62
CA ARG A 146 22.13 7.64 3.42
C ARG A 146 21.06 8.74 3.48
N PHE A 147 19.83 8.35 3.80
CA PHE A 147 18.71 9.29 3.96
C PHE A 147 19.03 10.35 5.01
N PHE A 148 19.35 9.97 6.25
CA PHE A 148 19.59 10.95 7.32
C PHE A 148 20.82 11.82 7.07
N ARG A 149 21.84 11.28 6.40
CA ARG A 149 23.01 12.07 6.00
C ARG A 149 22.62 13.16 5.01
N GLY A 150 21.95 12.81 3.91
CA GLY A 150 21.49 13.78 2.92
C GLY A 150 20.45 14.75 3.49
N TRP A 151 19.52 14.25 4.32
CA TRP A 151 18.52 15.07 4.98
C TRP A 151 19.14 16.11 5.91
N ARG A 152 20.17 15.73 6.67
CA ARG A 152 20.88 16.65 7.55
C ARG A 152 21.54 17.79 6.78
N ASP A 153 22.04 17.53 5.58
CA ASP A 153 22.74 18.54 4.78
C ASP A 153 21.79 19.68 4.32
N ASN A 154 20.47 19.49 4.40
CA ASN A 154 19.47 20.54 4.17
C ASN A 154 19.37 21.57 5.32
N PHE A 155 19.96 21.30 6.49
CA PHE A 155 19.91 22.21 7.65
C PHE A 155 21.22 23.01 7.75
N GLN A 156 21.13 24.32 7.53
CA GLN A 156 22.28 25.25 7.45
C GLN A 156 22.96 25.51 8.81
N GLU A 157 22.16 25.60 9.87
CA GLU A 157 22.64 25.82 11.21
C GLU A 157 22.83 24.44 11.86
N ASN A 158 24.08 24.02 12.08
CA ASN A 158 24.39 22.77 12.81
C ASN A 158 24.01 22.85 14.31
N ASN A 159 22.87 23.46 14.61
CA ASN A 159 22.32 23.66 15.92
C ASN A 159 21.29 22.57 16.19
N PHE A 160 21.80 21.44 16.66
CA PHE A 160 20.98 20.27 16.92
C PHE A 160 20.72 20.09 18.41
N CYS A 161 19.54 19.60 18.76
CA CYS A 161 19.28 19.04 20.08
C CYS A 161 18.96 17.55 19.97
N THR A 162 19.39 16.78 20.96
CA THR A 162 19.11 15.36 21.02
C THR A 162 18.20 15.09 22.20
N MET A 163 17.06 14.46 21.91
CA MET A 163 16.09 14.04 22.91
C MET A 163 16.07 12.53 23.04
N TYR A 164 15.75 12.08 24.25
CA TYR A 164 15.69 10.68 24.60
C TYR A 164 14.24 10.29 24.87
N PHE A 165 13.79 9.23 24.19
CA PHE A 165 12.46 8.66 24.35
C PHE A 165 12.59 7.22 24.85
N SER A 166 11.85 6.88 25.90
CA SER A 166 11.73 5.51 26.41
C SER A 166 10.31 5.01 26.23
N PHE A 167 10.17 3.94 25.46
CA PHE A 167 8.93 3.23 25.27
C PHE A 167 8.98 1.92 26.05
N ARG A 168 7.88 1.62 26.73
CA ARG A 168 7.66 0.33 27.38
C ARG A 168 6.41 -0.27 26.78
N THR A 169 6.56 -1.38 26.08
CA THR A 169 5.42 -2.16 25.61
C THR A 169 5.22 -3.33 26.58
N SER A 170 3.99 -3.46 27.06
CA SER A 170 3.56 -4.59 27.88
C SER A 170 2.31 -5.18 27.25
N TYR A 171 2.37 -6.44 26.85
CA TYR A 171 1.20 -7.20 26.45
C TYR A 171 0.63 -7.90 27.69
N ASP A 172 -0.64 -7.63 28.01
CA ASP A 172 -1.37 -8.35 29.04
C ASP A 172 -2.15 -9.52 28.41
N ARG A 173 -2.17 -10.66 29.09
CA ARG A 173 -2.83 -11.90 28.66
C ARG A 173 -4.34 -11.74 28.52
N ASN A 174 -4.92 -10.72 29.16
CA ASN A 174 -6.34 -10.41 29.15
C ASN A 174 -6.73 -9.28 28.16
N ASP A 175 -5.82 -8.82 27.32
CA ASP A 175 -6.19 -7.85 26.28
C ASP A 175 -6.95 -8.58 25.15
N GLU A 176 -8.28 -8.47 25.17
CA GLU A 176 -9.17 -9.13 24.20
C GLU A 176 -8.91 -8.70 22.75
N THR A 177 -8.16 -7.61 22.53
CA THR A 177 -7.87 -7.05 21.21
C THR A 177 -6.74 -7.75 20.46
N ILE A 178 -5.89 -8.53 21.13
CA ILE A 178 -4.73 -9.21 20.53
C ILE A 178 -4.86 -10.73 20.70
N ARG A 179 -5.69 -11.36 19.86
CA ARG A 179 -5.75 -12.83 19.75
C ARG A 179 -4.85 -13.30 18.61
N PHE A 180 -3.56 -13.46 18.88
CA PHE A 180 -2.64 -14.11 17.94
C PHE A 180 -2.73 -15.64 18.07
N ASN A 181 -3.50 -16.27 17.17
CA ASN A 181 -3.45 -17.68 16.77
C ASN A 181 -3.07 -18.73 17.85
N ASP A 182 -3.70 -18.71 19.03
CA ASP A 182 -3.64 -19.77 20.06
C ASP A 182 -2.23 -20.25 20.51
N LEU A 183 -1.17 -19.49 20.21
CA LEU A 183 0.18 -19.76 20.72
C LEU A 183 0.34 -19.14 22.11
N PRO A 184 1.06 -19.78 23.05
CA PRO A 184 1.31 -19.19 24.36
C PRO A 184 2.18 -17.94 24.22
N VAL A 185 1.57 -16.77 24.30
CA VAL A 185 2.30 -15.48 24.31
C VAL A 185 2.95 -15.30 25.68
N VAL A 186 4.28 -15.31 25.70
CA VAL A 186 5.10 -14.98 26.88
C VAL A 186 4.90 -13.49 27.18
N HIS A 187 4.75 -13.10 28.46
CA HIS A 187 4.85 -11.68 28.82
C HIS A 187 6.23 -11.16 28.38
N VAL A 188 6.26 -10.36 27.32
CA VAL A 188 7.48 -9.69 26.87
C VAL A 188 7.40 -8.25 27.33
N ASP A 189 8.18 -7.89 28.35
CA ASP A 189 8.45 -6.48 28.69
C ASP A 189 9.58 -6.00 27.79
N GLN A 190 9.22 -5.46 26.62
CA GLN A 190 10.20 -4.85 25.73
C GLN A 190 10.34 -3.38 26.08
N LYS A 191 11.54 -3.00 26.51
CA LYS A 191 11.94 -1.60 26.61
C LYS A 191 12.70 -1.22 25.35
N THR A 192 12.16 -0.26 24.62
CA THR A 192 12.80 0.31 23.44
C THR A 192 13.12 1.76 23.76
N ASN A 193 14.41 2.10 23.74
CA ASN A 193 14.86 3.47 23.92
C ASN A 193 15.30 4.02 22.56
N ILE A 194 14.81 5.19 22.21
CA ILE A 194 15.14 5.88 20.98
C ILE A 194 15.77 7.21 21.33
N CYS A 195 16.95 7.45 20.80
CA CYS A 195 17.62 8.72 20.85
C CYS A 195 17.39 9.41 19.50
N MET A 196 16.72 10.56 19.49
CA MET A 196 16.38 11.28 18.26
C MET A 196 16.98 12.68 18.30
N THR A 197 17.63 13.05 17.22
CA THR A 197 18.26 14.37 17.05
C THR A 197 17.38 15.23 16.18
N PHE A 198 17.16 16.47 16.58
CA PHE A 198 16.31 17.44 15.92
C PHE A 198 17.11 18.70 15.59
N ASP A 199 16.73 19.35 14.51
CA ASP A 199 17.12 20.73 14.23
C ASP A 199 16.42 21.67 15.24
N MET A 200 17.18 22.55 15.89
CA MET A 200 16.63 23.47 16.92
C MET A 200 15.71 24.54 16.34
N GLY A 201 15.90 24.94 15.08
CA GLY A 201 15.08 25.98 14.45
C GLY A 201 13.68 25.49 14.11
N SER A 202 13.60 24.37 13.40
CA SER A 202 12.36 23.78 12.88
C SER A 202 11.77 22.68 13.76
N MET A 203 12.53 22.14 14.71
CA MET A 203 12.19 20.93 15.48
C MET A 203 11.95 19.70 14.60
N THR A 204 12.54 19.68 13.39
CA THR A 204 12.43 18.54 12.47
C THR A 204 13.41 17.43 12.85
N PRO A 205 13.01 16.15 12.85
CA PRO A 205 13.95 15.04 13.08
C PRO A 205 15.03 14.98 12.00
N VAL A 206 16.28 14.86 12.43
CA VAL A 206 17.49 14.83 11.59
C VAL A 206 18.15 13.44 11.60
N SER A 207 18.02 12.71 12.71
CA SER A 207 18.47 11.31 12.81
C SER A 207 17.85 10.65 14.03
N TYR A 208 17.85 9.31 14.07
CA TYR A 208 17.58 8.56 15.28
C TYR A 208 18.51 7.37 15.44
N SER A 209 18.61 6.88 16.67
CA SER A 209 19.25 5.61 16.98
C SER A 209 18.44 4.86 18.04
N VAL A 210 18.30 3.56 17.85
CA VAL A 210 17.71 2.67 18.87
C VAL A 210 18.83 2.23 19.80
N ILE A 211 18.68 2.52 21.09
CA ILE A 211 19.69 2.25 22.11
C ILE A 211 19.16 1.25 23.13
N LYS A 212 20.05 0.38 23.62
CA LYS A 212 19.74 -0.60 24.67
C LYS A 212 19.97 -0.04 26.08
N ALA A 213 20.66 1.08 26.19
CA ALA A 213 21.08 1.68 27.46
C ALA A 213 19.98 2.56 28.07
N THR A 214 20.00 2.67 29.40
CA THR A 214 19.19 3.60 30.19
C THR A 214 19.88 4.97 30.31
N PRO A 215 19.14 6.04 30.66
CA PRO A 215 19.65 7.42 30.65
C PRO A 215 20.90 7.67 31.48
N ARG A 216 21.13 6.85 32.54
CA ARG A 216 22.30 6.96 33.42
C ARG A 216 23.64 6.73 32.71
N ASN A 217 23.66 6.02 31.59
CA ASN A 217 24.89 5.64 30.89
C ASN A 217 25.18 6.52 29.64
N LEU A 218 24.36 7.53 29.36
CA LEU A 218 24.48 8.34 28.14
C LEU A 218 25.69 9.30 28.16
N THR A 219 26.25 9.61 29.33
CA THR A 219 27.48 10.42 29.45
C THR A 219 28.76 9.70 28.99
N GLU A 220 28.70 8.39 28.75
CA GLU A 220 29.86 7.56 28.39
C GLU A 220 29.96 7.26 26.89
N ILE A 221 28.96 7.64 26.09
CA ILE A 221 28.98 7.48 24.63
C ILE A 221 29.46 8.81 24.03
N ARG A 222 30.79 8.96 23.95
CA ARG A 222 31.46 10.04 23.22
C ARG A 222 32.03 9.53 21.91
#